data_AF-A0AAT9HM34-F1
#
_entry.id   AF-A0AAT9HM34-F1
#
_cell.length_a   1.000
_cell.length_b   1.000
_cell.length_c   1.000
_cell.angle_alpha   90.00
_cell.angle_beta   90.00
_cell.angle_gamma   90.00
#
_symmetry.space_group_name_H-M   'P 1'
#
loop_
_entity.id
_entity.type
_entity.pdbx_description
1 polymer ?
#
loop_
_entity_poly.entity_id
_entity_poly.type
_entity_poly.pdbx_seq_one_letter_code
_entity_poly.pdbx_strand_id
1 'polypeptide(L)'
;MLLAQDRGEQARTALAAVPEPPRDHMQEAMWCLTARAAVRLGERGIAAHAAAALRGACAEHAGAASGMLTLGPVARYLAEAEACAGAG
;
A
#
# COMPACT_ATOMS: atom_id res chain seq x y z
N MET A 1 6.15 -14.37 -0.12
CA MET A 1 5.67 -14.30 -1.52
C MET A 1 4.37 -15.10 -1.63
N LEU A 2 3.21 -14.43 -1.47
CA LEU A 2 1.87 -15.05 -1.46
C LEU A 2 1.04 -14.74 -2.72
N LEU A 3 1.58 -13.95 -3.66
CA LEU A 3 0.93 -13.55 -4.90
C LEU A 3 1.11 -14.56 -6.05
N ALA A 4 1.83 -15.66 -5.84
CA ALA A 4 2.17 -16.62 -6.90
C ALA A 4 1.25 -17.86 -6.97
N GLN A 5 0.25 -17.98 -6.08
CA GLN A 5 -0.43 -19.27 -5.82
C GLN A 5 -1.95 -19.24 -5.99
N ASP A 6 -2.51 -18.31 -6.76
CA ASP A 6 -3.97 -18.28 -7.06
C ASP A 6 -4.89 -18.30 -5.81
N ARG A 7 -4.39 -17.74 -4.69
CA ARG A 7 -5.08 -17.71 -3.41
C ARG A 7 -5.68 -16.33 -3.11
N GLY A 8 -6.48 -15.80 -4.05
CA GLY A 8 -7.08 -14.47 -3.95
C GLY A 8 -7.87 -14.24 -2.65
N GLU A 9 -8.66 -15.22 -2.21
CA GLU A 9 -9.41 -15.19 -0.94
C GLU A 9 -8.49 -15.11 0.29
N GLN A 10 -7.40 -15.89 0.31
CA GLN A 10 -6.47 -15.86 1.47
C GLN A 10 -5.61 -14.60 1.46
N ALA A 11 -5.30 -14.05 0.29
CA ALA A 11 -4.68 -12.75 0.17
C ALA A 11 -5.60 -11.64 0.70
N ARG A 12 -6.91 -11.70 0.41
CA ARG A 12 -7.92 -10.77 0.96
C ARG A 12 -8.03 -10.86 2.47
N THR A 13 -8.17 -12.07 3.03
CA THR A 13 -8.26 -12.26 4.48
C THR A 13 -6.99 -11.82 5.20
N ALA A 14 -5.81 -12.13 4.64
CA ALA A 14 -4.54 -11.67 5.19
C ALA A 14 -4.42 -10.13 5.14
N LEU A 15 -4.93 -9.51 4.07
CA LEU A 15 -4.92 -8.05 3.91
C LEU A 15 -5.90 -7.35 4.86
N ALA A 16 -7.09 -7.93 5.07
CA ALA A 16 -8.07 -7.44 6.04
C ALA A 16 -7.60 -7.59 7.50
N ALA A 17 -6.69 -8.52 7.76
CA ALA A 17 -6.10 -8.77 9.07
C ALA A 17 -4.81 -7.97 9.33
N VAL A 18 -4.36 -7.12 8.38
CA VAL A 18 -3.19 -6.27 8.61
C VAL A 18 -3.55 -5.22 9.66
N PRO A 19 -2.96 -5.25 10.86
CA PRO A 19 -3.15 -4.18 11.82
C PRO A 19 -2.60 -2.87 11.24
N GLU A 20 -3.23 -1.75 11.60
CA GLU A 20 -2.74 -0.41 11.25
C GLU A 20 -1.23 -0.35 11.57
N PRO A 21 -0.36 -0.09 10.58
CA PRO A 21 1.06 -0.13 10.80
C PRO A 21 1.45 0.92 11.84
N PRO A 22 2.35 0.60 12.78
CA PRO A 22 2.85 1.59 13.74
C PRO A 22 3.37 2.82 13.00
N ARG A 23 3.18 4.02 13.57
CA ARG A 23 3.69 5.29 13.02
C ARG A 23 5.21 5.37 13.17
N ASP A 24 5.91 4.48 12.49
CA ASP A 24 7.36 4.43 12.41
C ASP A 24 7.84 4.83 11.01
N HIS A 25 9.16 4.94 10.83
CA HIS A 25 9.79 5.30 9.56
C HIS A 25 9.55 4.28 8.42
N MET A 26 8.91 3.14 8.73
CA MET A 26 8.57 2.10 7.76
C MET A 26 7.08 2.15 7.36
N GLN A 27 6.26 2.96 8.04
CA GLN A 27 4.82 3.09 7.78
C GLN A 27 4.53 3.41 6.31
N GLU A 28 5.24 4.36 5.72
CA GLU A 28 5.09 4.74 4.31
C GLU A 28 5.40 3.57 3.37
N ALA A 29 6.46 2.81 3.66
CA ALA A 29 6.84 1.67 2.84
C ALA A 29 5.79 0.55 2.92
N MET A 30 5.25 0.29 4.10
CA MET A 30 4.16 -0.67 4.29
C MET A 30 2.90 -0.24 3.55
N TRP A 31 2.50 1.03 3.64
CA TRP A 31 1.35 1.56 2.90
C TRP A 31 1.54 1.54 1.38
N CYS A 32 2.75 1.81 0.89
CA CYS A 32 3.06 1.69 -0.54
C CYS A 32 2.93 0.23 -1.03
N LEU A 33 3.35 -0.75 -0.23
CA LEU A 33 3.16 -2.17 -0.54
C LEU A 33 1.69 -2.57 -0.51
N THR A 34 0.94 -2.11 0.49
CA THR A 34 -0.51 -2.33 0.62
C THR A 34 -1.27 -1.73 -0.57
N ALA A 35 -0.96 -0.50 -0.96
CA ALA A 35 -1.51 0.16 -2.14
C ALA A 35 -1.26 -0.68 -3.41
N ARG A 36 -0.01 -1.11 -3.63
CA ARG A 36 0.36 -1.94 -4.80
C ARG A 36 -0.37 -3.28 -4.81
N ALA A 37 -0.56 -3.91 -3.64
CA ALA A 37 -1.30 -5.17 -3.53
C ALA A 37 -2.80 -4.97 -3.81
N ALA A 38 -3.39 -3.91 -3.24
CA ALA A 38 -4.80 -3.57 -3.46
C ALA A 38 -5.10 -3.32 -4.95
N VAL A 39 -4.25 -2.55 -5.63
CA VAL A 39 -4.36 -2.29 -7.08
C VAL A 39 -4.30 -3.58 -7.89
N ARG A 40 -3.39 -4.50 -7.54
CA ARG A 40 -3.28 -5.81 -8.22
C ARG A 40 -4.48 -6.72 -7.98
N LEU A 41 -5.11 -6.62 -6.81
CA LEU A 41 -6.25 -7.44 -6.41
C LEU A 41 -7.61 -6.80 -6.76
N GLY A 42 -7.62 -5.54 -7.22
CA GLY A 42 -8.84 -4.77 -7.47
C GLY A 42 -9.59 -4.35 -6.20
N GLU A 43 -8.91 -4.35 -5.05
CA GLU A 43 -9.51 -4.06 -3.75
C GLU A 43 -9.62 -2.55 -3.50
N ARG A 44 -10.68 -1.94 -4.05
CA ARG A 44 -10.89 -0.49 -4.03
C ARG A 44 -10.91 0.12 -2.62
N GLY A 45 -11.54 -0.56 -1.66
CA GLY A 45 -11.62 -0.07 -0.28
C GLY A 45 -10.24 0.04 0.39
N ILE A 46 -9.39 -0.94 0.13
CA ILE A 46 -8.03 -0.99 0.69
C ILE A 46 -7.12 -0.01 -0.06
N ALA A 47 -7.32 0.15 -1.38
CA ALA A 47 -6.65 1.19 -2.16
C ALA A 47 -6.99 2.61 -1.65
N ALA A 48 -8.27 2.89 -1.37
CA ALA A 48 -8.70 4.18 -0.84
C ALA A 48 -8.12 4.46 0.56
N HIS A 49 -8.07 3.44 1.41
CA HIS A 49 -7.51 3.55 2.76
C HIS A 49 -6.00 3.80 2.71
N ALA A 50 -5.27 3.05 1.88
CA ALA A 50 -3.85 3.28 1.66
C ALA A 50 -3.57 4.67 1.05
N ALA A 51 -4.39 5.14 0.11
CA ALA A 51 -4.27 6.48 -0.46
C ALA A 51 -4.46 7.58 0.61
N ALA A 52 -5.42 7.41 1.52
CA ALA A 52 -5.62 8.35 2.62
C ALA A 52 -4.41 8.41 3.57
N ALA A 53 -3.81 7.25 3.88
CA ALA A 53 -2.62 7.17 4.73
C ALA A 53 -1.37 7.75 4.05
N LEU A 54 -1.19 7.53 2.75
CA LEU A 54 -0.05 8.03 1.98
C LEU A 54 -0.14 9.53 1.63
N ARG A 55 -1.34 10.13 1.72
CA ARG A 55 -1.55 11.54 1.34
C ARG A 55 -0.68 12.52 2.14
N GLY A 56 -0.39 12.19 3.40
CA GLY A 56 0.48 13.00 4.27
C GLY A 56 1.97 12.91 3.94
N ALA A 57 2.39 11.84 3.26
CA ALA A 57 3.79 11.54 2.94
C ALA A 57 4.06 11.60 1.43
N CYS A 58 3.24 12.30 0.66
CA CYS A 58 3.31 12.27 -0.82
C CYS A 58 4.63 12.82 -1.38
N ALA A 59 5.29 13.70 -0.65
CA ALA A 59 6.59 14.27 -1.00
C ALA A 59 7.78 13.41 -0.54
N GLU A 60 7.52 12.31 0.17
CA GLU A 60 8.57 11.48 0.77
C GLU A 60 8.93 10.28 -0.12
N HIS A 61 10.09 9.71 0.20
CA HIS A 61 10.55 8.45 -0.38
C HIS A 61 10.23 7.32 0.61
N ALA A 62 9.40 6.39 0.17
CA ALA A 62 8.88 5.33 1.01
C ALA A 62 10.01 4.48 1.61
N GLY A 63 10.14 4.55 2.95
CA GLY A 63 11.14 3.83 3.73
C GLY A 63 12.52 4.49 3.78
N ALA A 64 12.73 5.65 3.15
CA ALA A 64 14.03 6.33 3.16
C ALA A 64 14.49 6.68 4.57
N ALA A 65 13.57 7.09 5.45
CA ALA A 65 13.85 7.39 6.85
C ALA A 65 14.24 6.14 7.68
N SER A 66 13.99 4.92 7.18
CA SER A 66 14.36 3.68 7.87
C SER A 66 15.84 3.31 7.76
N GLY A 67 16.55 3.86 6.77
CA GLY A 67 17.94 3.49 6.45
C GLY A 67 18.14 2.07 5.94
N MET A 68 17.08 1.27 5.76
CA MET A 68 17.18 -0.14 5.36
C MET A 68 16.72 -0.40 3.91
N LEU A 69 15.64 0.28 3.47
CA LEU A 69 15.07 0.09 2.13
C LEU A 69 14.41 1.39 1.64
N THR A 70 14.55 1.69 0.35
CA THR A 70 13.76 2.73 -0.33
C THR A 70 12.97 2.10 -1.47
N LEU A 71 11.65 2.24 -1.43
CA LEU A 71 10.76 1.79 -2.52
C LEU A 71 10.61 2.85 -3.62
N GLY A 72 11.16 4.04 -3.41
CA GLY A 72 11.05 5.20 -4.31
C GLY A 72 9.93 6.17 -3.88
N PRO A 73 9.53 7.10 -4.77
CA PRO A 73 8.56 8.14 -4.44
C PRO A 73 7.20 7.57 -4.03
N VAL A 74 6.70 8.00 -2.87
CA VAL A 74 5.35 7.66 -2.38
C VAL A 74 4.28 8.07 -3.40
N ALA A 75 4.47 9.21 -4.07
CA ALA A 75 3.57 9.74 -5.08
C ALA A 75 3.16 8.72 -6.17
N ARG A 76 4.07 7.81 -6.56
CA ARG A 76 3.74 6.77 -7.56
C ARG A 76 2.69 5.81 -7.03
N TYR A 77 2.86 5.34 -5.80
CA TYR A 77 1.95 4.38 -5.17
C TYR A 77 0.62 5.03 -4.82
N LEU A 78 0.64 6.30 -4.42
CA LEU A 78 -0.56 7.11 -4.19
C LEU A 78 -1.39 7.23 -5.47
N ALA A 79 -0.79 7.60 -6.60
CA ALA A 79 -1.50 7.73 -7.87
C ALA A 79 -2.14 6.42 -8.35
N GLU A 80 -1.42 5.29 -8.20
CA GLU A 80 -1.96 3.96 -8.53
C GLU A 80 -3.17 3.61 -7.64
N ALA A 81 -3.09 3.91 -6.34
CA ALA A 81 -4.17 3.64 -5.38
C ALA A 81 -5.40 4.52 -5.65
N GLU A 82 -5.21 5.80 -5.93
CA GLU A 82 -6.30 6.74 -6.25
C GLU A 82 -7.00 6.33 -7.56
N ALA A 83 -6.24 5.92 -8.58
CA ALA A 83 -6.81 5.41 -9.82
C ALA A 83 -7.66 4.15 -9.60
N CYS A 84 -7.18 3.21 -8.78
CA CYS A 84 -7.94 1.99 -8.44
C CYS A 84 -9.19 2.30 -7.61
N ALA A 85 -9.11 3.24 -6.66
CA ALA A 85 -10.26 3.66 -5.87
C ALA A 85 -11.33 4.39 -6.72
N GLY A 86 -10.92 5.14 -7.75
CA GLY A 86 -11.81 5.90 -8.63
C GLY A 86 -12.33 5.16 -9.87
N ALA A 87 -11.77 4.00 -10.23
CA ALA A 87 -12.21 3.20 -11.37
C ALA A 87 -13.53 2.46 -11.05
N GLY A 88 -14.66 3.10 -11.36
CA GLY A 88 -16.03 2.57 -11.32
C GLY A 88 -16.45 1.97 -12.64
#